data_AF-A0A1G0ID00-F1
#
_entry.id   AF-A0A1G0ID00-F1
#
_cell.length_a   1.000
_cell.length_b   1.000
_cell.length_c   1.000
_cell.angle_alpha   90.00
_cell.angle_beta   90.00
_cell.angle_gamma   90.00
#
_symmetry.space_group_name_H-M   'P 1'
#
loop_
_entity.id
_entity.type
_entity.pdbx_description
1 polymer ?
#
loop_
_entity_poly.entity_id
_entity_poly.type
_entity_poly.pdbx_seq_one_letter_code
_entity_poly.pdbx_strand_id
1 'polypeptide(L)'
;MSTTLPTADQLKADWATNPRWAGIERGYPAEEVVRLRGTVAIEHSLARLGADKLWKYLGEKPFVNALGALTGNQAMQQVKAGLNAIYLSGWQVAADANVAGEMYPDQSLYPANSVPLVVKRINNTLLRADQLNHAEGNHDTDWLQPIVADAEAGFGGVLNAFELMKSMIEAGAAGVHFEDQLASVKKCGHMGGKVLVPTQEAVQKLIAARLAADVMGVPTLIVARTDAEAADLITSDIDPNDHAFITGERTVEGFYKTRPGLDQAISRGIAYAPYADLVWCETGKPDLEFARKFAAAIHARYPGKMLAYNCSPSFNWKKNLDDATIASFQHELAKLGYRFQFITLAGFHSLNYSMFNLAYGYARNQMSAFVELQEAEFAAAERGFTAVKHQREVGTGYFDSVTQAIQGGTSSTTALKGSTEEEQFQDAPDKAA
;
A
#
# COMPACT_ATOMS: atom_id res chain seq x y z
N MET A 1 1.86 27.60 -4.56
CA MET A 1 1.60 26.56 -5.58
C MET A 1 1.48 27.25 -6.92
N SER A 2 2.21 26.79 -7.94
CA SER A 2 2.05 27.33 -9.30
C SER A 2 0.62 27.04 -9.77
N THR A 3 -0.14 28.08 -10.09
CA THR A 3 -1.46 27.93 -10.72
C THR A 3 -1.33 27.66 -12.23
N THR A 4 -0.10 27.59 -12.74
CA THR A 4 0.20 27.39 -14.15
C THR A 4 0.55 25.93 -14.43
N LEU A 5 -0.22 25.30 -15.34
CA LEU A 5 0.04 23.96 -15.84
C LEU A 5 1.26 23.95 -16.79
N PRO A 6 2.19 22.97 -16.69
CA PRO A 6 3.44 22.98 -17.46
C PRO A 6 3.21 22.78 -18.97
N THR A 7 3.89 23.49 -19.85
CA THR A 7 3.80 23.24 -21.30
C THR A 7 4.38 21.87 -21.67
N ALA A 8 4.12 21.40 -22.90
CA ALA A 8 4.69 20.13 -23.38
C ALA A 8 6.23 20.18 -23.36
N ASP A 9 6.83 21.32 -23.70
CA ASP A 9 8.29 21.49 -23.67
C ASP A 9 8.85 21.49 -22.25
N GLN A 10 8.12 22.04 -21.27
CA GLN A 10 8.51 21.96 -19.86
C GLN A 10 8.43 20.52 -19.34
N LEU A 11 7.41 19.75 -19.73
CA LEU A 11 7.31 18.33 -19.39
C LEU A 11 8.45 17.52 -20.02
N LYS A 12 8.76 17.74 -21.30
CA LYS A 12 9.90 17.08 -21.97
C LYS A 12 11.22 17.40 -21.27
N ALA A 13 11.44 18.65 -20.88
CA ALA A 13 12.63 19.06 -20.16
C ALA A 13 12.73 18.39 -18.79
N ASP A 14 11.64 18.35 -18.02
CA ASP A 14 11.58 17.64 -16.74
C ASP A 14 11.86 16.15 -16.91
N TRP A 15 11.17 15.47 -17.84
CA TRP A 15 11.36 14.05 -18.12
C TRP A 15 12.79 13.69 -18.55
N ALA A 16 13.47 14.59 -19.26
CA ALA A 16 14.83 14.36 -19.73
C ALA A 16 15.90 14.63 -18.66
N THR A 17 15.63 15.49 -17.68
CA THR A 17 16.67 16.00 -16.75
C THR A 17 16.46 15.64 -15.28
N ASN A 18 15.21 15.35 -14.87
CA ASN A 18 14.90 15.03 -13.49
C ASN A 18 15.24 13.56 -13.18
N PRO A 19 16.10 13.28 -12.18
CA PRO A 19 16.49 11.91 -11.82
C PRO A 19 15.33 11.00 -11.45
N ARG A 20 14.17 11.56 -11.03
CA ARG A 20 12.94 10.80 -10.78
C ARG A 20 12.51 9.96 -11.99
N TRP A 21 12.80 10.41 -13.21
CA TRP A 21 12.36 9.77 -14.45
C TRP A 21 13.45 8.94 -15.14
N ALA A 22 14.62 8.79 -14.51
CA ALA A 22 15.73 8.02 -15.08
C ALA A 22 15.31 6.56 -15.35
N GLY A 23 15.41 6.14 -16.61
CA GLY A 23 15.05 4.79 -17.05
C GLY A 23 13.54 4.50 -17.09
N ILE A 24 12.70 5.54 -17.05
CA ILE A 24 11.24 5.41 -17.23
C ILE A 24 10.87 5.74 -18.67
N GLU A 25 10.24 4.79 -19.35
CA GLU A 25 9.66 4.95 -20.67
C GLU A 25 8.17 5.32 -20.58
N ARG A 26 7.70 6.06 -21.58
CA ARG A 26 6.28 6.43 -21.74
C ARG A 26 5.82 6.00 -23.13
N GLY A 27 4.65 5.37 -23.20
CA GLY A 27 4.02 4.98 -24.47
C GLY A 27 3.35 6.14 -25.21
N TYR A 28 3.58 7.39 -24.79
CA TYR A 28 2.95 8.59 -25.31
C TYR A 28 3.89 9.80 -25.16
N PRO A 29 3.72 10.83 -26.01
CA PRO A 29 4.49 12.07 -25.91
C PRO A 29 3.88 13.06 -24.90
N ALA A 30 4.64 14.06 -24.48
CA ALA A 30 4.20 15.07 -23.50
C ALA A 30 2.99 15.90 -23.98
N GLU A 31 2.84 16.06 -25.29
CA GLU A 31 1.72 16.74 -25.94
C GLU A 31 0.39 16.08 -25.60
N GLU A 32 0.35 14.74 -25.50
CA GLU A 32 -0.86 14.02 -25.11
C GLU A 32 -1.26 14.31 -23.67
N VAL A 33 -0.30 14.46 -22.76
CA VAL A 33 -0.56 14.86 -21.37
C VAL A 33 -1.21 16.24 -21.33
N VAL A 34 -0.64 17.21 -22.07
CA VAL A 34 -1.18 18.58 -22.13
C VAL A 34 -2.57 18.60 -22.76
N ARG A 35 -2.80 17.80 -23.80
CA ARG A 35 -4.08 17.69 -24.51
C ARG A 35 -5.19 17.11 -23.63
N LEU A 36 -4.85 16.15 -22.74
CA LEU A 36 -5.83 15.37 -21.97
C LEU A 36 -6.08 15.91 -20.55
N ARG A 37 -5.23 16.76 -19.98
CA ARG A 37 -5.33 17.20 -18.58
C ARG A 37 -6.33 18.33 -18.28
N GLY A 38 -6.98 18.89 -19.29
CA GLY A 38 -7.84 20.07 -19.13
C GLY A 38 -7.07 21.37 -18.88
N THR A 39 -7.78 22.41 -18.40
CA THR A 39 -7.28 23.79 -18.34
C THR A 39 -7.11 24.35 -16.92
N VAL A 40 -7.50 23.59 -15.89
CA VAL A 40 -7.46 24.03 -14.49
C VAL A 40 -6.38 23.26 -13.74
N ALA A 41 -5.47 23.97 -13.07
CA ALA A 41 -4.51 23.36 -12.17
C ALA A 41 -5.21 22.92 -10.88
N ILE A 42 -5.31 21.60 -10.67
CA ILE A 42 -5.79 20.99 -9.44
C ILE A 42 -4.58 20.36 -8.75
N GLU A 43 -4.32 20.75 -7.50
CA GLU A 43 -3.20 20.22 -6.73
C GLU A 43 -3.63 19.00 -5.90
N HIS A 44 -2.78 17.97 -5.93
CA HIS A 44 -2.97 16.73 -5.16
C HIS A 44 -1.88 16.61 -4.09
N SER A 45 -1.91 17.53 -3.11
CA SER A 45 -0.84 17.74 -2.14
C SER A 45 -0.39 16.47 -1.40
N LEU A 46 -1.33 15.63 -0.97
CA LEU A 46 -1.02 14.40 -0.23
C LEU A 46 -0.34 13.35 -1.13
N ALA A 47 -0.81 13.19 -2.37
CA ALA A 47 -0.19 12.28 -3.32
C ALA A 47 1.23 12.74 -3.67
N ARG A 48 1.44 14.03 -3.91
CA ARG A 48 2.78 14.59 -4.17
C ARG A 48 3.71 14.38 -2.97
N LEU A 49 3.28 14.81 -1.78
CA LEU A 49 4.06 14.66 -0.54
C LEU A 49 4.44 13.20 -0.29
N GLY A 50 3.46 12.30 -0.39
CA GLY A 50 3.68 10.87 -0.21
C GLY A 50 4.63 10.29 -1.25
N ALA A 51 4.44 10.59 -2.54
CA ALA A 51 5.29 10.09 -3.61
C ALA A 51 6.74 10.58 -3.46
N ASP A 52 6.95 11.85 -3.14
CA ASP A 52 8.28 12.42 -2.93
C ASP A 52 8.98 11.78 -1.72
N LYS A 53 8.26 11.59 -0.60
CA LYS A 53 8.77 10.87 0.58
C LYS A 53 9.11 9.42 0.26
N LEU A 54 8.23 8.71 -0.43
CA LEU A 54 8.45 7.31 -0.77
C LEU A 54 9.68 7.15 -1.66
N TRP A 55 9.81 7.98 -2.69
CA TRP A 55 10.99 7.98 -3.56
C TRP A 55 12.28 8.24 -2.77
N LYS A 56 12.26 9.25 -1.89
CA LYS A 56 13.39 9.55 -0.99
C LYS A 56 13.74 8.36 -0.11
N TYR A 57 12.76 7.77 0.57
CA TYR A 57 12.99 6.65 1.49
C TYR A 57 13.55 5.42 0.78
N LEU A 58 13.06 5.10 -0.43
CA LEU A 58 13.57 3.98 -1.23
C LEU A 58 15.01 4.19 -1.70
N GLY A 59 15.44 5.45 -1.87
CA GLY A 59 16.81 5.80 -2.24
C GLY A 59 17.80 5.92 -1.07
N GLU A 60 17.34 6.32 0.12
CA GLU A 60 18.20 6.62 1.27
C GLU A 60 18.24 5.51 2.32
N LYS A 61 17.14 4.76 2.52
CA LYS A 61 17.08 3.69 3.52
C LYS A 61 17.59 2.36 2.93
N PRO A 62 18.11 1.44 3.76
CA PRO A 62 18.43 0.09 3.30
C PRO A 62 17.23 -0.60 2.62
N PHE A 63 16.05 -0.44 3.23
CA PHE A 63 14.75 -0.81 2.70
C PHE A 63 13.66 -0.03 3.46
N VAL A 64 12.46 -0.02 2.89
CA VAL A 64 11.23 0.50 3.48
C VAL A 64 10.31 -0.70 3.72
N ASN A 65 9.94 -0.96 4.96
CA ASN A 65 8.96 -2.00 5.30
C ASN A 65 7.62 -1.42 5.74
N ALA A 66 6.54 -2.15 5.44
CA ALA A 66 5.19 -1.74 5.74
C ALA A 66 4.30 -2.93 6.15
N LEU A 67 3.17 -2.62 6.79
CA LEU A 67 2.14 -3.59 7.17
C LEU A 67 0.83 -3.21 6.49
N GLY A 68 0.06 -4.21 6.06
CA GLY A 68 -1.29 -4.01 5.51
C GLY A 68 -2.22 -3.38 6.54
N ALA A 69 -2.77 -2.20 6.24
CA ALA A 69 -3.80 -1.51 7.01
C ALA A 69 -5.14 -1.48 6.26
N LEU A 70 -6.21 -1.90 6.93
CA LEU A 70 -7.59 -1.84 6.42
C LEU A 70 -8.44 -0.76 7.13
N THR A 71 -7.90 -0.15 8.20
CA THR A 71 -8.51 0.97 8.89
C THR A 71 -7.53 2.11 9.10
N GLY A 72 -8.08 3.32 9.32
CA GLY A 72 -7.28 4.49 9.64
C GLY A 72 -6.50 4.35 10.96
N ASN A 73 -7.10 3.78 12.01
CA ASN A 73 -6.39 3.61 13.28
C ASN A 73 -5.26 2.58 13.20
N GLN A 74 -5.40 1.52 12.39
CA GLN A 74 -4.27 0.63 12.13
C GLN A 74 -3.08 1.39 11.54
N ALA A 75 -3.32 2.22 10.52
CA ALA A 75 -2.28 3.04 9.92
C ALA A 75 -1.69 4.05 10.91
N MET A 76 -2.53 4.72 11.72
CA MET A 76 -2.07 5.65 12.75
C MET A 76 -1.15 4.97 13.78
N GLN A 77 -1.50 3.77 14.24
CA GLN A 77 -0.65 3.01 15.17
C GLN A 77 0.64 2.50 14.51
N GLN A 78 0.59 2.12 13.22
CA GLN A 78 1.79 1.75 12.45
C GLN A 78 2.79 2.91 12.39
N VAL A 79 2.32 4.13 12.11
CA VAL A 79 3.16 5.34 12.07
C VAL A 79 3.67 5.69 13.47
N LYS A 80 2.82 5.66 14.49
CA LYS A 80 3.19 5.91 15.89
C LYS A 80 4.27 4.93 16.39
N ALA A 81 4.23 3.68 15.94
CA ALA A 81 5.23 2.65 16.25
C ALA A 81 6.55 2.83 15.46
N GLY A 82 6.64 3.80 14.55
CA GLY A 82 7.87 4.16 13.84
C GLY A 82 7.99 3.62 12.41
N LEU A 83 6.94 3.02 11.82
CA LEU A 83 6.97 2.61 10.41
C LEU A 83 6.91 3.85 9.49
N ASN A 84 7.69 3.83 8.40
CA ASN A 84 7.80 4.96 7.46
C ASN A 84 7.01 4.75 6.16
N ALA A 85 6.10 3.78 6.13
CA ALA A 85 5.19 3.55 5.02
C ALA A 85 4.01 2.68 5.48
N ILE A 86 2.89 2.81 4.76
CA ILE A 86 1.68 2.02 4.96
C ILE A 86 1.43 1.23 3.68
N TYR A 87 1.11 -0.05 3.83
CA TYR A 87 0.61 -0.86 2.72
C TYR A 87 -0.91 -0.96 2.81
N LEU A 88 -1.61 -0.77 1.70
CA LEU A 88 -3.06 -0.93 1.64
C LEU A 88 -3.37 -2.12 0.71
N SER A 89 -3.79 -3.23 1.31
CA SER A 89 -4.05 -4.50 0.63
C SER A 89 -5.45 -4.55 0.01
N GLY A 90 -5.54 -4.91 -1.27
CA GLY A 90 -6.82 -5.19 -1.94
C GLY A 90 -7.53 -6.40 -1.33
N TRP A 91 -6.77 -7.42 -0.94
CA TRP A 91 -7.30 -8.58 -0.19
C TRP A 91 -8.00 -8.15 1.10
N GLN A 92 -7.41 -7.24 1.90
CA GLN A 92 -8.05 -6.79 3.14
C GLN A 92 -9.29 -5.93 2.89
N VAL A 93 -9.28 -5.16 1.80
CA VAL A 93 -10.46 -4.42 1.35
C VAL A 93 -11.58 -5.39 0.95
N ALA A 94 -11.28 -6.43 0.17
CA ALA A 94 -12.23 -7.49 -0.16
C ALA A 94 -12.80 -8.13 1.12
N ALA A 95 -11.94 -8.45 2.09
CA ALA A 95 -12.34 -9.14 3.29
C ALA A 95 -13.25 -8.32 4.21
N ASP A 96 -12.92 -7.04 4.47
CA ASP A 96 -13.53 -6.31 5.60
C ASP A 96 -13.58 -4.77 5.46
N ALA A 97 -13.28 -4.20 4.29
CA ALA A 97 -13.24 -2.73 4.15
C ALA A 97 -13.73 -2.19 2.78
N ASN A 98 -14.50 -2.98 2.03
CA ASN A 98 -15.03 -2.55 0.75
C ASN A 98 -16.42 -1.90 0.85
N VAL A 99 -16.82 -1.17 -0.19
CA VAL A 99 -18.08 -0.42 -0.18
C VAL A 99 -19.31 -1.21 -0.61
N ALA A 100 -19.17 -2.48 -1.00
CA ALA A 100 -20.34 -3.35 -1.13
C ALA A 100 -20.88 -3.77 0.25
N GLY A 101 -20.08 -3.66 1.31
CA GLY A 101 -20.45 -4.06 2.67
C GLY A 101 -20.45 -5.58 2.87
N GLU A 102 -19.88 -6.33 1.93
CA GLU A 102 -19.82 -7.80 1.94
C GLU A 102 -18.40 -8.27 2.26
N MET A 103 -18.29 -9.46 2.85
CA MET A 103 -17.01 -10.15 3.00
C MET A 103 -16.72 -10.96 1.72
N TYR A 104 -15.70 -10.55 0.97
CA TYR A 104 -15.29 -11.22 -0.27
C TYR A 104 -13.95 -11.92 -0.16
N PRO A 105 -13.75 -13.03 -0.90
CA PRO A 105 -12.42 -13.48 -1.24
C PRO A 105 -11.73 -12.49 -2.20
N ASP A 106 -10.40 -12.54 -2.24
CA ASP A 106 -9.55 -11.70 -3.10
C ASP A 106 -9.62 -12.11 -4.58
N GLN A 107 -10.69 -11.66 -5.24
CA GLN A 107 -11.02 -11.96 -6.64
C GLN A 107 -11.64 -10.77 -7.39
N SER A 108 -11.30 -9.54 -7.02
CA SER A 108 -11.82 -8.31 -7.66
C SER A 108 -13.35 -8.20 -7.69
N LEU A 109 -14.05 -8.78 -6.70
CA LEU A 109 -15.51 -8.76 -6.62
C LEU A 109 -16.08 -7.42 -6.12
N TYR A 110 -15.27 -6.66 -5.39
CA TYR A 110 -15.72 -5.43 -4.77
C TYR A 110 -15.73 -4.24 -5.76
N PRO A 111 -16.54 -3.19 -5.52
CA PRO A 111 -16.55 -2.01 -6.38
C PRO A 111 -15.18 -1.32 -6.44
N ALA A 112 -14.71 -0.98 -7.64
CA ALA A 112 -13.35 -0.49 -7.90
C ALA A 112 -12.93 0.77 -7.10
N ASN A 113 -13.89 1.55 -6.61
CA ASN A 113 -13.63 2.73 -5.76
C ASN A 113 -13.36 2.39 -4.28
N SER A 114 -13.41 1.11 -3.88
CA SER A 114 -13.23 0.70 -2.48
C SER A 114 -11.84 1.03 -1.94
N VAL A 115 -10.78 0.64 -2.66
CA VAL A 115 -9.40 0.92 -2.23
C VAL A 115 -9.13 2.43 -2.17
N PRO A 116 -9.47 3.26 -3.19
CA PRO A 116 -9.36 4.71 -3.08
C PRO A 116 -10.05 5.31 -1.84
N LEU A 117 -11.21 4.80 -1.45
CA LEU A 117 -11.90 5.28 -0.25
C LEU A 117 -11.17 4.90 1.05
N VAL A 118 -10.51 3.75 1.08
CA VAL A 118 -9.65 3.37 2.21
C VAL A 118 -8.36 4.19 2.24
N VAL A 119 -7.75 4.50 1.10
CA VAL A 119 -6.61 5.46 1.02
C VAL A 119 -7.02 6.79 1.65
N LYS A 120 -8.17 7.34 1.25
CA LYS A 120 -8.71 8.59 1.79
C LYS A 120 -8.98 8.49 3.30
N ARG A 121 -9.54 7.37 3.77
CA ARG A 121 -9.79 7.12 5.20
C ARG A 121 -8.50 7.10 6.02
N ILE A 122 -7.45 6.46 5.51
CA ILE A 122 -6.13 6.42 6.15
C ILE A 122 -5.56 7.84 6.22
N ASN A 123 -5.50 8.56 5.10
CA ASN A 123 -5.00 9.93 5.06
C ASN A 123 -5.76 10.87 6.00
N ASN A 124 -7.10 10.79 6.05
CA ASN A 124 -7.90 11.58 6.98
C ASN A 124 -7.57 11.30 8.46
N THR A 125 -7.25 10.04 8.78
CA THR A 125 -6.89 9.66 10.16
C THR A 125 -5.51 10.20 10.51
N LEU A 126 -4.54 10.10 9.60
CA LEU A 126 -3.21 10.66 9.79
C LEU A 126 -3.25 12.20 9.88
N LEU A 127 -4.11 12.87 9.10
CA LEU A 127 -4.36 14.30 9.23
C LEU A 127 -4.96 14.68 10.58
N ARG A 128 -5.89 13.88 11.12
CA ARG A 128 -6.41 14.11 12.48
C ARG A 128 -5.32 13.96 13.53
N ALA A 129 -4.48 12.93 13.40
CA ALA A 129 -3.34 12.72 14.29
C ALA A 129 -2.33 13.87 14.19
N ASP A 130 -2.05 14.38 13.00
CA ASP A 130 -1.21 15.57 12.78
C ASP A 130 -1.82 16.81 13.46
N GLN A 131 -3.09 17.10 13.19
CA GLN A 131 -3.82 18.25 13.73
C GLN A 131 -3.86 18.28 15.25
N LEU A 132 -4.13 17.13 15.89
CA LEU A 132 -4.21 17.08 17.36
C LEU A 132 -2.82 17.28 17.99
N ASN A 133 -1.77 16.64 17.46
CA ASN A 133 -0.44 16.79 18.02
C ASN A 133 0.09 18.21 17.77
N HIS A 134 -0.18 18.78 16.58
CA HIS A 134 0.18 20.16 16.28
C HIS A 134 -0.49 21.15 17.23
N ALA A 135 -1.79 20.98 17.51
CA ALA A 135 -2.52 21.84 18.45
C ALA A 135 -1.97 21.77 19.89
N GLU A 136 -1.38 20.64 20.28
CA GLU A 136 -0.72 20.44 21.57
C GLU A 136 0.76 20.84 21.57
N GLY A 137 1.28 21.36 20.46
CA GLY A 137 2.69 21.76 20.32
C GLY A 137 3.66 20.58 20.19
N ASN A 138 3.17 19.37 19.89
CA ASN A 138 4.00 18.19 19.63
C ASN A 138 4.22 18.00 18.12
N HIS A 139 5.48 17.91 17.70
CA HIS A 139 5.88 17.74 16.30
C HIS A 139 6.87 16.57 16.12
N ASP A 140 6.97 15.67 17.10
CA ASP A 140 7.98 14.61 17.11
C ASP A 140 7.70 13.51 16.07
N THR A 141 6.44 13.36 15.66
CA THR A 141 6.01 12.35 14.69
C THR A 141 5.64 12.99 13.36
N ASP A 142 6.28 12.54 12.29
CA ASP A 142 5.83 12.81 10.92
C ASP A 142 4.65 11.89 10.58
N TRP A 143 3.43 12.39 10.72
CA TRP A 143 2.21 11.58 10.59
C TRP A 143 1.88 11.18 9.14
N LEU A 144 2.22 12.03 8.17
CA LEU A 144 1.82 11.85 6.78
C LEU A 144 2.84 10.95 6.05
N GLN A 145 2.82 9.67 6.41
CA GLN A 145 3.66 8.63 5.79
C GLN A 145 3.07 8.13 4.46
N PRO A 146 3.92 7.72 3.50
CA PRO A 146 3.48 7.28 2.18
C PRO A 146 2.62 6.01 2.23
N ILE A 147 1.55 6.00 1.44
CA ILE A 147 0.67 4.83 1.25
C ILE A 147 0.98 4.18 -0.10
N VAL A 148 1.35 2.90 -0.10
CA VAL A 148 1.44 2.06 -1.29
C VAL A 148 0.18 1.22 -1.38
N ALA A 149 -0.64 1.46 -2.41
CA ALA A 149 -1.98 0.89 -2.52
C ALA A 149 -2.12 -0.14 -3.66
N ASP A 150 -3.03 -1.08 -3.45
CA ASP A 150 -3.35 -2.17 -4.38
C ASP A 150 -4.39 -1.74 -5.43
N ALA A 151 -4.02 -1.75 -6.71
CA ALA A 151 -4.95 -1.55 -7.82
C ALA A 151 -5.36 -2.87 -8.50
N GLU A 152 -5.00 -4.01 -7.92
CA GLU A 152 -5.25 -5.35 -8.43
C GLU A 152 -4.83 -5.48 -9.90
N ALA A 153 -5.69 -6.05 -10.73
CA ALA A 153 -5.53 -6.15 -12.19
C ALA A 153 -6.08 -4.91 -12.94
N GLY A 154 -6.37 -3.82 -12.24
CA GLY A 154 -6.93 -2.58 -12.79
C GLY A 154 -8.44 -2.61 -13.04
N PHE A 155 -9.18 -3.61 -12.53
CA PHE A 155 -10.65 -3.74 -12.63
C PHE A 155 -11.20 -3.73 -14.07
N GLY A 156 -10.37 -4.10 -15.06
CA GLY A 156 -10.78 -4.16 -16.46
C GLY A 156 -9.61 -3.88 -17.40
N GLY A 157 -9.88 -3.06 -18.42
CA GLY A 157 -8.90 -2.66 -19.42
C GLY A 157 -8.14 -1.38 -19.04
N VAL A 158 -7.47 -0.78 -20.03
CA VAL A 158 -6.63 0.42 -19.84
C VAL A 158 -7.38 1.61 -19.26
N LEU A 159 -8.66 1.81 -19.61
CA LEU A 159 -9.46 2.93 -19.09
C LEU A 159 -9.83 2.73 -17.60
N ASN A 160 -10.08 1.50 -17.19
CA ASN A 160 -10.31 1.17 -15.78
C ASN A 160 -9.04 1.41 -14.96
N ALA A 161 -7.87 0.98 -15.46
CA ALA A 161 -6.59 1.24 -14.82
C ALA A 161 -6.28 2.76 -14.71
N PHE A 162 -6.59 3.53 -15.76
CA PHE A 162 -6.43 4.98 -15.77
C PHE A 162 -7.30 5.68 -14.71
N GLU A 163 -8.61 5.39 -14.67
CA GLU A 163 -9.52 6.00 -13.70
C GLU A 163 -9.26 5.54 -12.26
N LEU A 164 -8.85 4.29 -12.07
CA LEU A 164 -8.45 3.80 -10.76
C LEU A 164 -7.20 4.53 -10.26
N MET A 165 -6.17 4.69 -11.11
CA MET A 165 -4.96 5.44 -10.75
C MET A 165 -5.28 6.90 -10.39
N LYS A 166 -6.14 7.58 -11.16
CA LYS A 166 -6.61 8.93 -10.80
C LYS A 166 -7.29 8.95 -9.44
N SER A 167 -8.19 8.00 -9.18
CA SER A 167 -8.91 7.89 -7.90
C SER A 167 -7.94 7.65 -6.73
N MET A 168 -6.89 6.84 -6.93
CA MET A 168 -5.83 6.64 -5.93
C MET A 168 -5.06 7.94 -5.64
N ILE A 169 -4.73 8.71 -6.70
CA ILE A 169 -4.05 10.00 -6.59
C ILE A 169 -4.92 11.02 -5.85
N GLU A 170 -6.19 11.14 -6.22
CA GLU A 170 -7.13 12.04 -5.55
C GLU A 170 -7.28 11.72 -4.06
N ALA A 171 -7.24 10.43 -3.71
CA ALA A 171 -7.26 9.96 -2.34
C ALA A 171 -5.94 10.18 -1.57
N GLY A 172 -4.83 10.47 -2.28
CA GLY A 172 -3.51 10.75 -1.71
C GLY A 172 -2.58 9.54 -1.60
N ALA A 173 -2.69 8.55 -2.49
CA ALA A 173 -1.73 7.44 -2.55
C ALA A 173 -0.35 7.91 -3.05
N ALA A 174 0.72 7.39 -2.45
CA ALA A 174 2.10 7.68 -2.82
C ALA A 174 2.61 6.77 -3.95
N GLY A 175 2.19 5.50 -3.92
CA GLY A 175 2.49 4.51 -4.94
C GLY A 175 1.33 3.55 -5.14
N VAL A 176 1.23 2.98 -6.33
CA VAL A 176 0.16 2.07 -6.71
C VAL A 176 0.75 0.88 -7.45
N HIS A 177 0.30 -0.33 -7.11
CA HIS A 177 0.73 -1.54 -7.80
C HIS A 177 -0.36 -2.13 -8.69
N PHE A 178 0.05 -2.62 -9.87
CA PHE A 178 -0.80 -3.31 -10.84
C PHE A 178 -0.22 -4.69 -11.15
N GLU A 179 -1.07 -5.70 -11.30
CA GLU A 179 -0.66 -7.07 -11.62
C GLU A 179 -1.13 -7.53 -13.00
N ASP A 180 -0.38 -8.47 -13.60
CA ASP A 180 -0.58 -8.98 -14.96
C ASP A 180 -1.64 -10.10 -15.08
N GLN A 181 -2.64 -10.10 -14.18
CA GLN A 181 -3.76 -11.03 -14.23
C GLN A 181 -4.94 -10.50 -15.06
N LEU A 182 -5.80 -11.41 -15.52
CA LEU A 182 -7.08 -11.09 -16.13
C LEU A 182 -8.08 -10.68 -15.03
N ALA A 183 -8.53 -9.43 -15.06
CA ALA A 183 -9.35 -8.83 -14.00
C ALA A 183 -10.64 -9.62 -13.68
N SER A 184 -11.33 -10.17 -14.68
CA SER A 184 -12.57 -10.93 -14.48
C SER A 184 -12.38 -12.28 -13.76
N VAL A 185 -11.14 -12.76 -13.66
CA VAL A 185 -10.79 -14.00 -12.96
C VAL A 185 -9.61 -13.79 -12.00
N LYS A 186 -9.36 -12.55 -11.57
CA LYS A 186 -8.28 -12.21 -10.63
C LYS A 186 -8.33 -13.11 -9.40
N LYS A 187 -7.15 -13.43 -8.85
CA LYS A 187 -7.01 -14.17 -7.60
C LYS A 187 -5.96 -13.53 -6.71
N CYS A 188 -6.00 -13.88 -5.43
CA CYS A 188 -4.83 -13.74 -4.56
C CYS A 188 -3.64 -14.45 -5.19
N GLY A 189 -2.46 -13.84 -5.08
CA GLY A 189 -1.22 -14.37 -5.63
C GLY A 189 -0.83 -15.78 -5.16
N HIS A 190 -1.39 -16.22 -4.04
CA HIS A 190 -1.15 -17.52 -3.40
C HIS A 190 -2.30 -18.53 -3.62
N MET A 191 -3.26 -18.20 -4.48
CA MET A 191 -4.34 -19.11 -4.88
C MET A 191 -4.06 -19.73 -6.25
N GLY A 192 -4.63 -20.91 -6.51
CA GLY A 192 -4.62 -21.52 -7.85
C GLY A 192 -5.61 -20.85 -8.82
N GLY A 193 -5.53 -21.22 -10.10
CA GLY A 193 -6.46 -20.73 -11.13
C GLY A 193 -6.23 -19.29 -11.57
N LYS A 194 -5.00 -18.77 -11.41
CA LYS A 194 -4.58 -17.47 -11.93
C LYS A 194 -4.48 -17.52 -13.45
N VAL A 195 -5.00 -16.49 -14.12
CA VAL A 195 -4.91 -16.34 -15.57
C VAL A 195 -4.16 -15.06 -15.88
N LEU A 196 -3.02 -15.17 -16.57
CA LEU A 196 -2.24 -14.04 -17.03
C LEU A 196 -2.91 -13.36 -18.24
N VAL A 197 -2.74 -12.06 -18.37
CA VAL A 197 -2.93 -11.35 -19.65
C VAL A 197 -1.63 -11.36 -20.45
N PRO A 198 -1.64 -11.10 -21.78
CA PRO A 198 -0.43 -10.99 -22.57
C PRO A 198 0.47 -9.87 -22.03
N THR A 199 1.78 -10.02 -22.21
CA THR A 199 2.78 -9.08 -21.69
C THR A 199 2.47 -7.63 -22.11
N GLN A 200 2.09 -7.42 -23.38
CA GLN A 200 1.70 -6.13 -23.93
C GLN A 200 0.48 -5.51 -23.24
N GLU A 201 -0.50 -6.30 -22.80
CA GLU A 201 -1.68 -5.78 -22.10
C GLU A 201 -1.30 -5.27 -20.70
N ALA A 202 -0.47 -6.03 -19.98
CA ALA A 202 0.05 -5.59 -18.68
C ALA A 202 0.87 -4.29 -18.82
N VAL A 203 1.74 -4.21 -19.83
CA VAL A 203 2.49 -2.99 -20.15
C VAL A 203 1.56 -1.82 -20.47
N GLN A 204 0.49 -2.03 -21.24
CA GLN A 204 -0.50 -0.99 -21.54
C GLN A 204 -1.22 -0.48 -20.29
N LYS A 205 -1.51 -1.34 -19.30
CA LYS A 205 -2.07 -0.91 -18.01
C LYS A 205 -1.07 -0.07 -17.20
N LEU A 206 0.22 -0.42 -17.21
CA LEU A 206 1.28 0.39 -16.57
C LEU A 206 1.41 1.76 -17.26
N ILE A 207 1.36 1.81 -18.60
CA ILE A 207 1.35 3.05 -19.38
C ILE A 207 0.11 3.88 -19.05
N ALA A 208 -1.07 3.27 -18.92
CA ALA A 208 -2.29 3.96 -18.52
C ALA A 208 -2.18 4.57 -17.11
N ALA A 209 -1.60 3.83 -16.16
CA ALA A 209 -1.33 4.34 -14.82
C ALA A 209 -0.32 5.51 -14.85
N ARG A 210 0.74 5.44 -15.66
CA ARG A 210 1.69 6.57 -15.81
C ARG A 210 1.01 7.78 -16.45
N LEU A 211 0.14 7.58 -17.44
CA LEU A 211 -0.60 8.67 -18.08
C LEU A 211 -1.51 9.38 -17.09
N ALA A 212 -2.20 8.62 -16.24
CA ALA A 212 -3.00 9.17 -15.15
C ALA A 212 -2.14 10.03 -14.21
N ALA A 213 -0.98 9.53 -13.77
CA ALA A 213 -0.08 10.30 -12.90
C ALA A 213 0.45 11.59 -13.56
N ASP A 214 0.86 11.51 -14.84
CA ASP A 214 1.36 12.68 -15.59
C ASP A 214 0.25 13.71 -15.83
N VAL A 215 -0.98 13.27 -16.17
CA VAL A 215 -2.16 14.15 -16.33
C VAL A 215 -2.52 14.85 -15.02
N MET A 216 -2.45 14.12 -13.91
CA MET A 216 -2.69 14.65 -12.56
C MET A 216 -1.50 15.45 -12.00
N GLY A 217 -0.38 15.52 -12.73
CA GLY A 217 0.77 16.34 -12.40
C GLY A 217 1.51 15.91 -11.13
N VAL A 218 1.47 14.63 -10.76
CA VAL A 218 2.12 14.09 -9.54
C VAL A 218 3.09 12.94 -9.84
N PRO A 219 4.20 12.81 -9.09
CA PRO A 219 5.23 11.81 -9.37
C PRO A 219 4.94 10.43 -8.75
N THR A 220 3.67 10.03 -8.69
CA THR A 220 3.21 8.77 -8.06
C THR A 220 4.02 7.57 -8.52
N LEU A 221 4.41 6.72 -7.57
CA LEU A 221 5.21 5.54 -7.87
C LEU A 221 4.34 4.42 -8.47
N ILE A 222 4.86 3.72 -9.47
CA ILE A 222 4.20 2.57 -10.09
C ILE A 222 5.00 1.32 -9.77
N VAL A 223 4.33 0.31 -9.24
CA VAL A 223 4.90 -1.03 -9.00
C VAL A 223 4.28 -2.01 -9.97
N ALA A 224 5.08 -2.64 -10.82
CA ALA A 224 4.63 -3.69 -11.71
C ALA A 224 4.78 -5.05 -11.02
N ARG A 225 3.66 -5.74 -10.83
CA ARG A 225 3.62 -7.11 -10.30
C ARG A 225 3.43 -8.13 -11.42
N THR A 226 4.19 -9.21 -11.37
CA THR A 226 3.91 -10.42 -12.15
C THR A 226 3.47 -11.58 -11.26
N ASP A 227 2.47 -12.33 -11.72
CA ASP A 227 1.94 -13.53 -11.09
C ASP A 227 2.40 -14.84 -11.77
N ALA A 228 3.30 -14.73 -12.74
CA ALA A 228 3.75 -15.82 -13.62
C ALA A 228 4.56 -16.93 -12.93
N GLU A 229 4.98 -16.76 -11.67
CA GLU A 229 5.63 -17.84 -10.91
C GLU A 229 4.72 -19.05 -10.72
N ALA A 230 3.42 -18.84 -10.54
CA ALA A 230 2.44 -19.90 -10.27
C ALA A 230 1.26 -19.93 -11.24
N ALA A 231 1.06 -18.91 -12.07
CA ALA A 231 -0.05 -18.88 -13.03
C ALA A 231 0.21 -19.80 -14.24
N ASP A 232 -0.58 -20.86 -14.37
CA ASP A 232 -0.46 -21.85 -15.45
C ASP A 232 -1.43 -21.60 -16.62
N LEU A 233 -2.13 -20.46 -16.62
CA LEU A 233 -3.04 -20.03 -17.67
C LEU A 233 -2.71 -18.64 -18.18
N ILE A 234 -2.94 -18.40 -19.47
CA ILE A 234 -2.84 -17.10 -20.14
C ILE A 234 -3.98 -16.91 -21.14
N THR A 235 -4.51 -15.69 -21.28
CA THR A 235 -5.68 -15.44 -22.12
C THR A 235 -5.43 -15.62 -23.61
N SER A 236 -4.22 -15.31 -24.10
CA SER A 236 -3.89 -15.33 -25.51
C SER A 236 -2.39 -15.56 -25.73
N ASP A 237 -2.06 -16.16 -26.87
CA ASP A 237 -0.73 -16.37 -27.41
C ASP A 237 -0.27 -15.28 -28.39
N ILE A 238 -0.91 -14.10 -28.36
CA ILE A 238 -0.63 -13.03 -29.34
C ILE A 238 0.73 -12.34 -29.16
N ASP A 239 1.31 -12.41 -27.96
CA ASP A 239 2.52 -11.66 -27.62
C ASP A 239 3.78 -12.54 -27.74
N PRO A 240 4.76 -12.14 -28.58
CA PRO A 240 6.03 -12.87 -28.73
C PRO A 240 6.80 -13.11 -27.44
N ASN A 241 6.68 -12.23 -26.44
CA ASN A 241 7.32 -12.41 -25.13
C ASN A 241 6.79 -13.65 -24.39
N ASP A 242 5.55 -14.04 -24.66
CA ASP A 242 4.88 -15.16 -23.98
C ASP A 242 5.02 -16.50 -24.72
N HIS A 243 5.32 -16.49 -26.03
CA HIS A 243 5.36 -17.69 -26.88
C HIS A 243 6.24 -18.82 -26.31
N ALA A 244 7.40 -18.46 -25.73
CA ALA A 244 8.35 -19.42 -25.19
C ALA A 244 7.84 -20.22 -23.99
N PHE A 245 6.71 -19.82 -23.39
CA PHE A 245 6.13 -20.47 -22.20
C PHE A 245 4.83 -21.21 -22.52
N ILE A 246 4.19 -20.88 -23.64
CA ILE A 246 2.93 -21.50 -24.06
C ILE A 246 3.16 -22.97 -24.45
N THR A 247 2.22 -23.82 -24.03
CA THR A 247 2.29 -25.28 -24.25
C THR A 247 1.57 -25.73 -25.51
N GLY A 248 0.64 -24.92 -26.04
CA GLY A 248 -0.25 -25.25 -27.13
C GLY A 248 -1.59 -25.85 -26.70
N GLU A 249 -1.73 -26.28 -25.44
CA GLU A 249 -3.00 -26.76 -24.87
C GLU A 249 -3.92 -25.58 -24.54
N ARG A 250 -5.24 -25.78 -24.72
CA ARG A 250 -6.28 -24.82 -24.33
C ARG A 250 -7.30 -25.47 -23.39
N THR A 251 -7.83 -24.63 -22.51
CA THR A 251 -8.92 -24.96 -21.57
C THR A 251 -10.29 -24.81 -22.23
N VAL A 252 -11.36 -25.23 -21.53
CA VAL A 252 -12.74 -25.14 -22.03
C VAL A 252 -13.24 -23.71 -22.14
N GLU A 253 -12.70 -22.80 -21.32
CA GLU A 253 -12.93 -21.35 -21.37
C GLU A 253 -12.15 -20.68 -22.52
N GLY A 254 -11.22 -21.42 -23.13
CA GLY A 254 -10.40 -20.96 -24.24
C GLY A 254 -9.05 -20.34 -23.82
N PHE A 255 -8.69 -20.33 -22.54
CA PHE A 255 -7.36 -19.90 -22.10
C PHE A 255 -6.29 -20.90 -22.54
N TYR A 256 -5.08 -20.41 -22.85
CA TYR A 256 -3.93 -21.24 -23.13
C TYR A 256 -3.24 -21.68 -21.84
N LYS A 257 -2.72 -22.90 -21.81
CA LYS A 257 -1.81 -23.38 -20.77
C LYS A 257 -0.40 -22.81 -21.00
N THR A 258 0.17 -22.21 -19.97
CA THR A 258 1.57 -21.70 -19.96
C THR A 258 2.40 -22.46 -18.94
N ARG A 259 3.73 -22.48 -19.10
CA ARG A 259 4.69 -23.04 -18.15
C ARG A 259 5.02 -22.00 -17.07
N PRO A 260 4.41 -22.07 -15.86
CA PRO A 260 4.70 -21.13 -14.79
C PRO A 260 6.13 -21.31 -14.28
N GLY A 261 6.65 -20.28 -13.61
CA GLY A 261 7.88 -20.36 -12.85
C GLY A 261 8.79 -19.14 -13.01
N LEU A 262 10.01 -19.29 -12.48
CA LEU A 262 11.00 -18.22 -12.42
C LEU A 262 11.33 -17.62 -13.80
N ASP A 263 11.47 -18.44 -14.84
CA ASP A 263 11.88 -17.96 -16.18
C ASP A 263 10.80 -17.06 -16.81
N GLN A 264 9.53 -17.43 -16.69
CA GLN A 264 8.42 -16.61 -17.18
C GLN A 264 8.30 -15.32 -16.37
N ALA A 265 8.43 -15.41 -15.04
CA ALA A 265 8.44 -14.24 -14.16
C ALA A 265 9.58 -13.27 -14.49
N ILE A 266 10.80 -13.77 -14.75
CA ILE A 266 11.95 -12.96 -15.16
C ILE A 266 11.67 -12.27 -16.50
N SER A 267 11.19 -13.02 -17.51
CA SER A 267 10.87 -12.48 -18.83
C SER A 267 9.89 -11.30 -18.74
N ARG A 268 8.81 -11.48 -17.96
CA ARG A 268 7.81 -10.43 -17.71
C ARG A 268 8.34 -9.26 -16.90
N GLY A 269 9.08 -9.54 -15.82
CA GLY A 269 9.71 -8.50 -15.01
C GLY A 269 10.67 -7.61 -15.81
N ILE A 270 11.42 -8.18 -16.76
CA ILE A 270 12.27 -7.44 -17.70
C ILE A 270 11.40 -6.55 -18.62
N ALA A 271 10.31 -7.09 -19.19
CA ALA A 271 9.42 -6.32 -20.05
C ALA A 271 8.72 -5.16 -19.33
N TYR A 272 8.46 -5.29 -18.03
CA TYR A 272 7.76 -4.27 -17.23
C TYR A 272 8.69 -3.19 -16.68
N ALA A 273 9.97 -3.50 -16.50
CA ALA A 273 10.93 -2.61 -15.83
C ALA A 273 11.01 -1.18 -16.41
N PRO A 274 10.92 -0.93 -17.72
CA PRO A 274 10.91 0.44 -18.26
C PRO A 274 9.67 1.25 -17.87
N TYR A 275 8.54 0.59 -17.57
CA TYR A 275 7.25 1.23 -17.33
C TYR A 275 6.89 1.32 -15.83
N ALA A 276 7.80 0.87 -14.96
CA ALA A 276 7.59 0.84 -13.52
C ALA A 276 8.80 1.34 -12.72
N ASP A 277 8.50 1.93 -11.56
CA ASP A 277 9.50 2.39 -10.60
C ASP A 277 10.05 1.22 -9.79
N LEU A 278 9.19 0.23 -9.48
CA LEU A 278 9.56 -1.03 -8.85
C LEU A 278 8.98 -2.23 -9.60
N VAL A 279 9.67 -3.37 -9.55
CA VAL A 279 9.17 -4.66 -10.04
C VAL A 279 8.99 -5.64 -8.89
N TRP A 280 7.88 -6.38 -8.91
CA TRP A 280 7.51 -7.39 -7.92
C TRP A 280 7.14 -8.69 -8.63
N CYS A 281 7.73 -9.81 -8.17
CA CYS A 281 7.27 -11.15 -8.52
C CYS A 281 6.58 -11.75 -7.30
N GLU A 282 5.34 -12.20 -7.46
CA GLU A 282 4.71 -13.03 -6.43
C GLU A 282 5.37 -14.42 -6.40
N THR A 283 5.43 -15.05 -5.23
CA THR A 283 6.12 -16.33 -5.04
C THR A 283 5.32 -17.28 -4.17
N GLY A 284 5.45 -18.60 -4.40
CA GLY A 284 4.78 -19.61 -3.58
C GLY A 284 5.39 -19.85 -2.19
N LYS A 285 6.61 -19.37 -1.90
CA LYS A 285 7.34 -19.59 -0.63
C LYS A 285 8.29 -18.43 -0.30
N PRO A 286 8.62 -18.20 0.98
CA PRO A 286 9.64 -17.23 1.38
C PRO A 286 11.04 -17.79 1.11
N ASP A 287 11.51 -17.67 -0.14
CA ASP A 287 12.76 -18.27 -0.63
C ASP A 287 13.77 -17.20 -1.09
N LEU A 288 14.87 -17.06 -0.34
CA LEU A 288 15.95 -16.10 -0.64
C LEU A 288 16.76 -16.48 -1.89
N GLU A 289 16.85 -17.76 -2.25
CA GLU A 289 17.54 -18.19 -3.47
C GLU A 289 16.72 -17.82 -4.71
N PHE A 290 15.41 -18.07 -4.69
CA PHE A 290 14.51 -17.59 -5.74
C PHE A 290 14.62 -16.07 -5.89
N ALA A 291 14.51 -15.34 -4.78
CA ALA A 291 14.60 -13.88 -4.77
C ALA A 291 15.94 -13.38 -5.36
N ARG A 292 17.05 -14.04 -5.03
CA ARG A 292 18.38 -13.72 -5.57
C ARG A 292 18.45 -13.93 -7.08
N LYS A 293 17.92 -15.04 -7.60
CA LYS A 293 17.95 -15.33 -9.05
C LYS A 293 17.08 -14.34 -9.83
N PHE A 294 15.88 -14.04 -9.33
CA PHE A 294 15.01 -13.03 -9.94
C PHE A 294 15.70 -11.66 -9.97
N ALA A 295 16.19 -11.19 -8.82
CA ALA A 295 16.87 -9.90 -8.72
C ALA A 295 18.09 -9.78 -9.65
N ALA A 296 18.95 -10.81 -9.66
CA ALA A 296 20.13 -10.83 -10.52
C ALA A 296 19.76 -10.74 -12.01
N ALA A 297 18.70 -11.42 -12.45
CA ALA A 297 18.27 -11.37 -13.85
C ALA A 297 17.69 -10.00 -14.24
N ILE A 298 16.88 -9.38 -13.37
CA ILE A 298 16.38 -8.02 -13.59
C ILE A 298 17.55 -7.03 -13.65
N HIS A 299 18.48 -7.08 -12.68
CA HIS A 299 19.62 -6.17 -12.61
C HIS A 299 20.65 -6.36 -13.72
N ALA A 300 20.74 -7.55 -14.31
CA ALA A 300 21.57 -7.77 -15.50
C ALA A 300 21.08 -6.96 -16.72
N ARG A 301 19.78 -6.67 -16.81
CA ARG A 301 19.19 -5.83 -17.87
C ARG A 301 19.00 -4.37 -17.44
N TYR A 302 18.60 -4.16 -16.20
CA TYR A 302 18.32 -2.84 -15.61
C TYR A 302 19.05 -2.70 -14.27
N PRO A 303 20.36 -2.40 -14.29
CA PRO A 303 21.15 -2.24 -13.07
C PRO A 303 20.51 -1.23 -12.11
N GLY A 304 20.34 -1.63 -10.84
CA GLY A 304 19.75 -0.77 -9.81
C GLY A 304 18.23 -0.61 -9.86
N LYS A 305 17.51 -1.28 -10.78
CA LYS A 305 16.04 -1.30 -10.78
C LYS A 305 15.54 -1.79 -9.41
N MET A 306 14.74 -0.96 -8.75
CA MET A 306 14.23 -1.28 -7.42
C MET A 306 13.21 -2.42 -7.49
N LEU A 307 13.22 -3.28 -6.49
CA LEU A 307 12.32 -4.42 -6.40
C LEU A 307 11.42 -4.28 -5.17
N ALA A 308 10.26 -4.93 -5.22
CA ALA A 308 9.37 -5.07 -4.08
C ALA A 308 9.12 -6.55 -3.72
N TYR A 309 8.94 -6.84 -2.44
CA TYR A 309 8.76 -8.20 -1.94
C TYR A 309 7.59 -8.31 -0.97
N ASN A 310 6.67 -9.23 -1.25
CA ASN A 310 5.57 -9.59 -0.36
C ASN A 310 6.05 -10.63 0.68
N CYS A 311 6.21 -10.20 1.93
CA CYS A 311 6.41 -11.06 3.09
C CYS A 311 5.07 -11.66 3.53
N SER A 312 4.51 -12.52 2.69
CA SER A 312 3.11 -12.94 2.77
C SER A 312 2.76 -13.76 4.02
N PRO A 313 1.64 -13.45 4.71
CA PRO A 313 1.06 -14.33 5.73
C PRO A 313 0.47 -15.63 5.18
N SER A 314 0.26 -15.74 3.85
CA SER A 314 -0.12 -17.00 3.21
C SER A 314 0.99 -18.04 3.29
N PHE A 315 2.22 -17.64 3.63
CA PHE A 315 3.30 -18.56 3.96
C PHE A 315 3.16 -19.08 5.39
N ASN A 316 3.31 -20.39 5.57
CA ASN A 316 3.65 -20.92 6.88
C ASN A 316 5.16 -20.71 7.12
N TRP A 317 5.53 -19.58 7.73
CA TRP A 317 6.93 -19.16 7.91
C TRP A 317 7.79 -20.22 8.61
N LYS A 318 7.35 -20.72 9.76
CA LYS A 318 8.07 -21.72 10.57
C LYS A 318 8.15 -23.12 9.94
N LYS A 319 7.25 -23.42 9.00
CA LYS A 319 7.35 -24.65 8.19
C LYS A 319 8.44 -24.55 7.13
N ASN A 320 8.74 -23.35 6.64
CA ASN A 320 9.69 -23.14 5.55
C ASN A 320 11.07 -22.70 6.02
N LEU A 321 11.16 -21.94 7.12
CA LEU A 321 12.38 -21.27 7.56
C LEU A 321 12.61 -21.46 9.06
N ASP A 322 13.89 -21.48 9.45
CA ASP A 322 14.31 -21.39 10.86
C ASP A 322 14.30 -19.95 11.39
N ASP A 323 14.46 -19.80 12.71
CA ASP A 323 14.42 -18.49 13.38
C ASP A 323 15.51 -17.52 12.93
N ALA A 324 16.73 -18.01 12.69
CA ALA A 324 17.85 -17.18 12.28
C ALA A 324 17.60 -16.60 10.87
N THR A 325 17.03 -17.41 9.98
CA THR A 325 16.68 -17.00 8.63
C THR A 325 15.51 -16.03 8.65
N ILE A 326 14.46 -16.27 9.45
CA ILE A 326 13.34 -15.34 9.62
C ILE A 326 13.85 -13.98 10.12
N ALA A 327 14.72 -13.96 11.13
CA ALA A 327 15.23 -12.72 11.72
C ALA A 327 16.07 -11.88 10.72
N SER A 328 16.78 -12.52 9.81
CA SER A 328 17.62 -11.84 8.80
C SER A 328 16.93 -11.61 7.45
N PHE A 329 15.74 -12.20 7.22
CA PHE A 329 15.10 -12.30 5.90
C PHE A 329 14.99 -10.96 5.17
N GLN A 330 14.40 -9.93 5.81
CA GLN A 330 14.21 -8.63 5.19
C GLN A 330 15.53 -7.91 4.88
N HIS A 331 16.54 -8.09 5.74
CA HIS A 331 17.87 -7.52 5.55
C HIS A 331 18.60 -8.18 4.37
N GLU A 332 18.46 -9.50 4.22
CA GLU A 332 19.00 -10.22 3.06
C GLU A 332 18.32 -9.81 1.76
N LEU A 333 16.98 -9.66 1.75
CA LEU A 333 16.25 -9.12 0.61
C LEU A 333 16.73 -7.70 0.22
N ALA A 334 16.97 -6.84 1.21
CA ALA A 334 17.46 -5.48 0.96
C ALA A 334 18.82 -5.46 0.23
N LYS A 335 19.72 -6.40 0.53
CA LYS A 335 21.01 -6.53 -0.17
C LYS A 335 20.85 -6.90 -1.65
N LEU A 336 19.72 -7.52 -2.01
CA LEU A 336 19.38 -7.91 -3.38
C LEU A 336 18.60 -6.82 -4.15
N GLY A 337 18.36 -5.65 -3.54
CA GLY A 337 17.64 -4.54 -4.19
C GLY A 337 16.12 -4.54 -3.98
N TYR A 338 15.59 -5.39 -3.09
CA TYR A 338 14.21 -5.30 -2.62
C TYR A 338 14.06 -4.14 -1.64
N ARG A 339 13.78 -2.95 -2.19
CA ARG A 339 13.71 -1.67 -1.47
C ARG A 339 12.37 -1.44 -0.79
N PHE A 340 11.29 -2.04 -1.28
CA PHE A 340 9.98 -2.01 -0.62
C PHE A 340 9.56 -3.42 -0.20
N GLN A 341 9.26 -3.63 1.08
CA GLN A 341 8.91 -4.94 1.61
C GLN A 341 7.65 -4.82 2.48
N PHE A 342 6.70 -5.73 2.35
CA PHE A 342 5.43 -5.56 3.05
C PHE A 342 4.80 -6.88 3.45
N ILE A 343 4.08 -6.86 4.58
CA ILE A 343 3.23 -7.96 5.01
C ILE A 343 1.80 -7.61 4.63
N THR A 344 1.27 -8.24 3.58
CA THR A 344 -0.04 -7.90 2.99
C THR A 344 -1.20 -8.00 3.99
N LEU A 345 -1.29 -9.10 4.73
CA LEU A 345 -2.45 -9.41 5.58
C LEU A 345 -2.25 -9.11 7.07
N ALA A 346 -1.27 -8.28 7.42
CA ALA A 346 -0.94 -7.97 8.81
C ALA A 346 -2.16 -7.45 9.62
N GLY A 347 -2.84 -6.43 9.10
CA GLY A 347 -4.05 -5.87 9.70
C GLY A 347 -5.21 -6.86 9.87
N PHE A 348 -5.42 -7.77 8.92
CA PHE A 348 -6.46 -8.80 9.04
C PHE A 348 -6.15 -9.79 10.16
N HIS A 349 -4.93 -10.33 10.19
CA HIS A 349 -4.54 -11.28 11.23
C HIS A 349 -4.52 -10.64 12.62
N SER A 350 -3.99 -9.42 12.76
CA SER A 350 -3.95 -8.74 14.06
C SER A 350 -5.35 -8.40 14.58
N LEU A 351 -6.25 -7.93 13.71
CA LEU A 351 -7.63 -7.61 14.07
C LEU A 351 -8.39 -8.87 14.51
N ASN A 352 -8.40 -9.91 13.68
CA ASN A 352 -9.18 -11.12 13.96
C ASN A 352 -8.65 -11.85 15.21
N TYR A 353 -7.33 -11.98 15.34
CA TYR A 353 -6.73 -12.69 16.47
C TYR A 353 -6.95 -11.97 17.81
N SER A 354 -6.76 -10.65 17.84
CA SER A 354 -6.97 -9.87 19.07
C SER A 354 -8.43 -9.91 19.52
N MET A 355 -9.36 -9.70 18.59
CA MET A 355 -10.80 -9.75 18.91
C MET A 355 -11.25 -11.17 19.32
N PHE A 356 -10.78 -12.21 18.63
CA PHE A 356 -11.10 -13.59 19.01
C PHE A 356 -10.65 -13.91 20.44
N ASN A 357 -9.41 -13.56 20.80
CA ASN A 357 -8.90 -13.80 22.16
C ASN A 357 -9.67 -13.01 23.22
N LEU A 358 -9.96 -11.73 22.97
CA LEU A 358 -10.77 -10.92 23.88
C LEU A 358 -12.17 -11.53 24.05
N ALA A 359 -12.86 -11.87 22.96
CA ALA A 359 -14.19 -12.45 23.02
C ALA A 359 -14.20 -13.84 23.69
N TYR A 360 -13.18 -14.66 23.42
CA TYR A 360 -13.03 -15.98 24.04
C TYR A 360 -12.85 -15.87 25.55
N GLY A 361 -11.98 -14.96 25.99
CA GLY A 361 -11.77 -14.65 27.40
C GLY A 361 -13.01 -14.05 28.05
N TYR A 362 -13.64 -13.07 27.42
CA TYR A 362 -14.83 -12.36 27.93
C TYR A 362 -16.04 -13.30 28.09
N ALA A 363 -16.23 -14.23 27.16
CA ALA A 363 -17.28 -15.24 27.26
C ALA A 363 -17.13 -16.16 28.49
N ARG A 364 -15.92 -16.27 29.06
CA ARG A 364 -15.62 -17.16 30.19
C ARG A 364 -15.38 -16.42 31.50
N ASN A 365 -14.70 -15.28 31.44
CA ASN A 365 -14.20 -14.54 32.59
C ASN A 365 -14.69 -13.08 32.63
N GLN A 366 -15.56 -12.67 31.69
CA GLN A 366 -16.17 -11.35 31.59
C GLN A 366 -15.13 -10.23 31.75
N MET A 367 -15.32 -9.36 32.74
CA MET A 367 -14.48 -8.17 32.94
C MET A 367 -13.01 -8.48 33.15
N SER A 368 -12.64 -9.64 33.72
CA SER A 368 -11.22 -9.98 33.90
C SER A 368 -10.47 -10.03 32.57
N ALA A 369 -11.08 -10.57 31.51
CA ALA A 369 -10.46 -10.61 30.19
C ALA A 369 -10.31 -9.22 29.55
N PHE A 370 -11.24 -8.30 29.82
CA PHE A 370 -11.14 -6.92 29.33
C PHE A 370 -10.08 -6.12 30.12
N VAL A 371 -10.01 -6.32 31.44
CA VAL A 371 -8.99 -5.68 32.29
C VAL A 371 -7.59 -6.17 31.92
N GLU A 372 -7.40 -7.45 31.57
CA GLU A 372 -6.12 -7.94 31.05
C GLU A 372 -5.65 -7.19 29.79
N LEU A 373 -6.58 -6.87 28.88
CA LEU A 373 -6.28 -6.03 27.71
C LEU A 373 -5.92 -4.61 28.14
N GLN A 374 -6.69 -4.00 29.04
CA GLN A 374 -6.46 -2.63 29.51
C GLN A 374 -5.10 -2.50 30.24
N GLU A 375 -4.72 -3.47 31.07
CA GLU A 375 -3.41 -3.50 31.73
C GLU A 375 -2.26 -3.64 30.71
N ALA A 376 -2.47 -4.43 29.65
CA ALA A 376 -1.50 -4.52 28.56
C ALA A 376 -1.37 -3.20 27.78
N GLU A 377 -2.44 -2.42 27.65
CA GLU A 377 -2.43 -1.07 27.06
C GLU A 377 -1.65 -0.08 27.93
N PHE A 378 -1.87 -0.08 29.25
CA PHE A 378 -1.10 0.74 30.19
C PHE A 378 0.39 0.40 30.13
N ALA A 379 0.74 -0.89 30.13
CA ALA A 379 2.14 -1.32 29.99
C ALA A 379 2.76 -0.93 28.63
N ALA A 380 1.96 -0.79 27.57
CA ALA A 380 2.45 -0.36 26.27
C ALA A 380 2.75 1.15 26.20
N ALA A 381 2.26 1.95 27.15
CA ALA A 381 2.48 3.40 27.18
C ALA A 381 3.97 3.77 27.25
N GLU A 382 4.80 2.97 27.94
CA GLU A 382 6.26 3.13 27.99
C GLU A 382 6.93 3.04 26.61
N ARG A 383 6.27 2.39 25.64
CA ARG A 383 6.72 2.26 24.25
C ARG A 383 6.08 3.29 23.32
N GLY A 384 5.37 4.28 23.86
CA GLY A 384 4.72 5.35 23.11
C GLY A 384 3.27 5.07 22.68
N PHE A 385 2.63 4.02 23.19
CA PHE A 385 1.21 3.79 22.96
C PHE A 385 0.35 4.81 23.72
N THR A 386 -0.67 5.40 23.08
CA THR A 386 -1.49 6.47 23.70
C THR A 386 -2.99 6.23 23.65
N ALA A 387 -3.47 5.21 22.93
CA ALA A 387 -4.90 5.01 22.70
C ALA A 387 -5.69 4.56 23.95
N VAL A 388 -5.00 4.29 25.06
CA VAL A 388 -5.65 4.13 26.38
C VAL A 388 -6.45 5.38 26.77
N LYS A 389 -5.96 6.57 26.40
CA LYS A 389 -6.66 7.86 26.44
C LYS A 389 -7.46 8.06 25.15
N HIS A 390 -8.46 7.22 24.97
CA HIS A 390 -9.19 7.07 23.72
C HIS A 390 -9.97 8.34 23.30
N GLN A 391 -10.40 9.20 24.23
CA GLN A 391 -11.05 10.48 23.91
C GLN A 391 -10.04 11.44 23.27
N ARG A 392 -8.85 11.61 23.87
CA ARG A 392 -7.77 12.36 23.25
C ARG A 392 -7.36 11.76 21.90
N GLU A 393 -7.21 10.44 21.81
CA GLU A 393 -6.70 9.76 20.61
C GLU A 393 -7.57 10.01 19.36
N VAL A 394 -8.89 10.18 19.53
CA VAL A 394 -9.82 10.50 18.43
C VAL A 394 -10.03 12.01 18.22
N GLY A 395 -9.37 12.85 19.01
CA GLY A 395 -9.32 14.30 18.84
C GLY A 395 -10.35 15.09 19.61
N THR A 396 -10.92 14.57 20.72
CA THR A 396 -11.86 15.33 21.55
C THR A 396 -11.28 16.68 21.98
N GLY A 397 -10.03 16.72 22.44
CA GLY A 397 -9.34 17.97 22.82
C GLY A 397 -9.09 18.94 21.66
N TYR A 398 -8.85 18.40 20.46
CA TYR A 398 -8.75 19.22 19.25
C TYR A 398 -10.09 19.93 18.97
N PHE A 399 -11.21 19.21 19.05
CA PHE A 399 -12.53 19.80 18.81
C PHE A 399 -12.98 20.74 19.93
N ASP A 400 -12.54 20.53 21.17
CA ASP A 400 -12.71 21.50 22.25
C ASP A 400 -11.98 22.81 21.94
N SER A 401 -10.75 22.73 21.43
CA SER A 401 -9.98 23.90 21.03
C SER A 401 -10.61 24.63 19.85
N VAL A 402 -11.15 23.91 18.87
CA VAL A 402 -11.94 24.50 17.78
C VAL A 402 -13.18 25.23 18.34
N THR A 403 -13.90 24.61 19.28
CA THR A 403 -15.07 25.22 19.92
C THR A 403 -14.71 26.49 20.67
N GLN A 404 -13.62 26.46 21.45
CA GLN A 404 -13.15 27.63 22.18
C GLN A 404 -12.67 28.73 21.24
N ALA A 405 -12.01 28.41 20.13
CA ALA A 405 -11.63 29.39 19.12
C ALA A 405 -12.85 30.07 18.49
N ILE A 406 -13.89 29.31 18.14
CA ILE A 406 -15.15 29.83 17.57
C ILE A 406 -15.89 30.73 18.57
N GLN A 407 -15.92 30.34 19.85
CA GLN A 407 -16.69 31.03 20.89
C GLN A 407 -15.86 31.99 21.76
N GLY A 408 -14.65 32.36 21.30
CA GLY A 408 -13.79 33.33 21.98
C GLY A 408 -13.40 32.93 23.40
N GLY A 409 -13.25 31.64 23.69
CA GLY A 409 -12.85 31.13 25.00
C GLY A 409 -13.96 31.05 26.05
N THR A 410 -15.23 31.26 25.68
CA THR A 410 -16.36 31.36 26.63
C THR A 410 -17.23 30.10 26.68
N SER A 411 -16.89 29.06 25.92
CA SER A 411 -17.72 27.86 25.83
C SER A 411 -17.77 27.13 27.17
N SER A 412 -18.98 26.80 27.62
CA SER A 412 -19.23 25.99 28.81
C SER A 412 -19.55 24.53 28.48
N THR A 413 -19.46 24.13 27.20
CA THR A 413 -19.87 22.80 26.70
C THR A 413 -18.70 22.04 26.07
N THR A 414 -17.47 22.30 26.48
CA THR A 414 -16.30 21.48 26.11
C THR A 414 -16.38 20.09 26.73
N ALA A 415 -15.85 19.08 26.05
CA ALA A 415 -16.06 17.68 26.37
C ALA A 415 -15.00 17.06 27.29
N LEU A 416 -13.72 17.47 27.22
CA LEU A 416 -12.67 16.85 28.04
C LEU A 416 -12.72 17.25 29.51
N LYS A 417 -13.04 18.52 29.80
CA LYS A 417 -13.09 19.04 31.18
C LYS A 417 -14.23 18.38 31.94
N GLY A 418 -13.92 17.67 33.02
CA GLY A 418 -14.88 16.88 33.81
C GLY A 418 -15.23 15.52 33.18
N SER A 419 -14.41 15.02 32.25
CA SER A 419 -14.56 13.66 31.72
C SER A 419 -13.92 12.62 32.63
N THR A 420 -14.41 11.38 32.57
CA THR A 420 -13.77 10.26 33.30
C THR A 420 -12.34 9.98 32.82
N GLU A 421 -12.01 10.34 31.57
CA GLU A 421 -10.63 10.29 31.07
C GLU A 421 -9.71 11.26 31.83
N GLU A 422 -10.16 12.49 32.08
CA GLU A 422 -9.42 13.46 32.89
C GLU A 422 -9.27 12.99 34.34
N GLU A 423 -10.32 12.42 34.94
CA GLU A 423 -10.32 12.01 36.35
C GLU A 423 -9.55 10.72 36.63
N GLN A 424 -9.59 9.73 35.73
CA GLN A 424 -9.12 8.36 36.00
C GLN A 424 -7.84 7.98 35.25
N PHE A 425 -7.40 8.80 34.29
CA PHE A 425 -6.22 8.54 33.46
C PHE A 425 -5.14 9.64 33.56
N GLN A 426 -5.29 10.60 34.47
CA GLN A 426 -4.15 11.38 34.98
C GLN A 426 -3.35 10.51 35.94
N ASP A 427 -2.02 10.69 35.93
CA ASP A 427 -1.04 9.80 36.58
C ASP A 427 -1.55 9.26 37.91
N ALA A 428 -1.55 7.92 38.03
CA ALA A 428 -1.69 7.28 39.33
C ALA A 428 -0.73 8.01 40.28
N PRO A 429 -1.20 8.53 41.43
CA PRO A 429 -0.33 9.28 42.32
C PRO A 429 0.90 8.43 42.57
N ASP A 430 2.08 9.05 42.42
CA ASP A 430 3.35 8.50 42.86
C ASP A 430 3.06 7.69 44.13
N LYS A 431 3.26 6.37 44.07
CA LYS A 431 3.14 5.54 45.25
C LYS A 431 4.16 6.08 46.25
N ALA A 432 3.67 6.95 47.13
CA ALA A 432 4.45 7.57 48.16
C ALA A 432 4.86 6.50 49.17
N ALA A 433 6.18 6.41 49.35
CA ALA A 433 6.94 5.71 50.40
C ALA A 433 6.98 4.17 50.36
#